data_AF-A0A1H8ZYX0-F1
#
_entry.id   AF-A0A1H8ZYX0-F1
#
_cell.length_a   1.000
_cell.length_b   1.000
_cell.length_c   1.000
_cell.angle_alpha   90.00
_cell.angle_beta   90.00
_cell.angle_gamma   90.00
#
_symmetry.space_group_name_H-M   'P 1'
#
loop_
_entity.id
_entity.type
_entity.pdbx_description
1 polymer ?
#
loop_
_entity_poly.entity_id
_entity_poly.type
_entity_poly.pdbx_seq_one_letter_code
_entity_poly.pdbx_strand_id
1 'polypeptide(L)'
;MKILLCTSETGTAAGGLALHCVQLKEIFEKLGHKVFVEVILNQQRLFVVEGGYDSTLSKKIHASYMIKDIIKKYNQIDLCVSCGGGRTSYYSMLFCKTKNIPLNIVLCGSEINLAYENIDLAFYNSEALKYASAVIGLSRELNENAKMLGTNSECEYYVIPNFYEFKQCNKKKISDNKQSIVYAMGASFLGEKKGVANLILAFAKLINEKNRNDKLYLFGKIDLDLEEKYKKLIEDNLLEKNVFLLGYLERERFHQKMVEVDTYLQVSPFEGFGNSVVEAIGEGKDILISDTGYIAEEIKQRFPNHIISSLEPVNLATILNEYAKKTFKKNEAILIREILEDKLAKESVILKWKDVLNNTMEMCMKYKNGICNAVMFHDVDNTYSSIDYDKDGFRELIKKLANRGIRLCSVRDYFKMVSKDKIVVCTFDDGYENVYKNALPILQEYGFTATVYICPDLIGKKNDWNHKDEINRWHLTHEMILELVNAGWEIGSHGISHINLRRLSEQELLNNLSKSKKMLEIYGPIESFCYPYGAFNEFIKDKVSKYYNNAFSVSIGGNNVEADLYQIIRLTPEELKYRLEL
;
A
#
# COMPACT_ATOMS: atom_id res chain seq x y z
N MET A 1 16.01 10.89 7.42
CA MET A 1 15.47 9.69 6.75
C MET A 1 15.91 9.64 5.30
N LYS A 2 16.16 8.43 4.80
CA LYS A 2 16.24 8.09 3.37
C LYS A 2 14.85 7.63 2.93
N ILE A 3 14.20 8.42 2.07
CA ILE A 3 12.81 8.20 1.65
C ILE A 3 12.80 7.71 0.20
N LEU A 4 12.11 6.61 -0.08
CA LEU A 4 11.85 6.12 -1.43
C LEU A 4 10.43 6.50 -1.86
N LEU A 5 10.31 7.37 -2.88
CA LEU A 5 9.05 7.65 -3.57
C LEU A 5 8.86 6.65 -4.69
N CYS A 6 7.77 5.90 -4.63
CA CYS A 6 7.38 4.93 -5.63
C CYS A 6 6.20 5.47 -6.43
N THR A 7 6.29 5.51 -7.75
CA THR A 7 5.23 6.05 -8.61
C THR A 7 5.10 5.28 -9.92
N SER A 8 3.98 5.38 -10.62
CA SER A 8 3.80 4.81 -11.96
C SER A 8 4.25 5.74 -13.09
N GLU A 9 4.35 7.05 -12.82
CA GLU A 9 4.73 8.07 -13.80
C GLU A 9 5.51 9.22 -13.16
N THR A 10 6.42 9.84 -13.92
CA THR A 10 7.16 11.03 -13.48
C THR A 10 7.20 12.07 -14.59
N GLY A 11 7.36 13.34 -14.22
CA GLY A 11 7.53 14.46 -15.14
C GLY A 11 6.49 15.57 -14.97
N THR A 12 6.85 16.79 -15.33
CA THR A 12 6.01 17.99 -15.21
C THR A 12 4.91 18.08 -16.28
N ALA A 13 5.04 17.32 -17.37
CA ALA A 13 4.07 17.20 -18.45
C ALA A 13 3.14 15.97 -18.32
N ALA A 14 3.36 15.12 -17.30
CA ALA A 14 2.50 13.98 -16.98
C ALA A 14 1.36 14.40 -16.03
N GLY A 15 0.43 13.49 -15.74
CA GLY A 15 -0.85 13.78 -15.07
C GLY A 15 -0.73 14.33 -13.64
N GLY A 16 -1.87 14.41 -12.94
CA GLY A 16 -1.93 14.92 -11.56
C GLY A 16 -1.04 14.14 -10.58
N LEU A 17 -0.82 12.84 -10.84
CA LEU A 17 0.02 11.98 -10.02
C LEU A 17 1.50 12.32 -10.15
N ALA A 18 1.99 12.51 -11.38
CA ALA A 18 3.37 12.88 -11.63
C ALA A 18 3.72 14.26 -11.04
N LEU A 19 2.81 15.23 -11.18
CA LEU A 19 2.96 16.54 -10.55
C LEU A 19 3.07 16.40 -9.03
N HIS A 20 2.18 15.61 -8.42
CA HIS A 20 2.19 15.39 -6.99
C HIS A 20 3.50 14.75 -6.51
N CYS A 21 4.00 13.73 -7.22
CA CYS A 21 5.28 13.10 -6.90
C CYS A 21 6.45 14.10 -6.93
N VAL A 22 6.48 15.01 -7.91
CA VAL A 22 7.49 16.08 -8.00
C VAL A 22 7.38 17.04 -6.82
N GLN A 23 6.15 17.46 -6.46
CA GLN A 23 5.92 18.33 -5.30
C GLN A 23 6.34 17.66 -3.98
N LEU A 24 6.05 16.37 -3.80
CA LEU A 24 6.47 15.62 -2.60
C LEU A 24 7.98 15.53 -2.48
N LYS A 25 8.67 15.26 -3.59
CA LYS A 25 10.13 15.26 -3.61
C LYS A 25 10.68 16.59 -3.10
N GLU A 26 10.16 17.70 -3.64
CA GLU A 26 10.59 19.04 -3.23
C GLU A 26 10.31 19.31 -1.74
N ILE A 27 9.12 18.95 -1.25
CA ILE A 27 8.74 19.11 0.16
C ILE A 27 9.70 18.34 1.07
N PHE A 28 9.95 17.07 0.76
CA PHE A 28 10.79 16.21 1.60
C PHE A 28 12.27 16.62 1.57
N GLU A 29 12.78 17.09 0.42
CA GLU A 29 14.13 17.66 0.32
C GLU A 29 14.23 18.97 1.11
N LYS A 30 13.22 19.87 1.07
CA LYS A 30 13.17 21.10 1.88
C LYS A 30 13.12 20.82 3.38
N LEU A 31 12.52 19.69 3.79
CA LEU A 31 12.52 19.20 5.17
C LEU A 31 13.84 18.50 5.58
N GLY A 32 14.84 18.44 4.69
CA GLY A 32 16.17 17.91 4.99
C GLY A 32 16.30 16.38 4.83
N HIS A 33 15.36 15.73 4.12
CA HIS A 33 15.43 14.29 3.85
C HIS A 33 16.15 13.98 2.55
N LYS A 34 16.78 12.79 2.48
CA LYS A 34 17.35 12.28 1.23
C LYS A 34 16.26 11.50 0.48
N VAL A 35 15.88 11.97 -0.69
CA VAL A 35 14.74 11.42 -1.44
C VAL A 35 15.22 10.68 -2.70
N PHE A 36 14.72 9.48 -2.89
CA PHE A 36 14.88 8.68 -4.11
C PHE A 36 13.53 8.56 -4.80
N VAL A 37 13.51 8.51 -6.13
CA VAL A 37 12.28 8.31 -6.91
C VAL A 37 12.46 7.08 -7.80
N GLU A 38 11.51 6.15 -7.72
CA GLU A 38 11.48 4.95 -8.55
C GLU A 38 10.16 4.87 -9.30
N VAL A 39 10.24 4.79 -10.62
CA VAL A 39 9.07 4.54 -11.48
C VAL A 39 8.84 3.04 -11.56
N ILE A 40 7.85 2.57 -10.82
CA ILE A 40 7.40 1.18 -10.82
C ILE A 40 6.56 0.94 -12.09
N LEU A 41 6.61 -0.27 -12.65
CA LEU A 41 5.82 -0.74 -13.79
C LEU A 41 6.23 -0.22 -15.18
N ASN A 42 7.21 0.69 -15.29
CA ASN A 42 7.56 1.31 -16.58
C ASN A 42 8.91 0.85 -17.17
N GLN A 43 9.41 -0.35 -16.82
CA GLN A 43 10.70 -0.79 -17.36
C GLN A 43 10.63 -2.24 -17.85
N GLN A 44 10.70 -2.41 -19.17
CA GLN A 44 11.07 -3.69 -19.80
C GLN A 44 12.55 -3.96 -19.51
N ARG A 45 12.87 -4.33 -18.25
CA ARG A 45 14.23 -4.66 -17.80
C ARG A 45 14.70 -6.03 -18.27
N LEU A 46 13.80 -6.82 -18.85
CA LEU A 46 14.02 -8.21 -19.22
C LEU A 46 13.45 -8.43 -20.63
N PHE A 47 14.09 -9.24 -21.45
CA PHE A 47 13.47 -9.70 -22.69
C PHE A 47 12.69 -10.99 -22.40
N VAL A 48 11.41 -11.03 -22.77
CA VAL A 48 10.54 -12.22 -22.65
C VAL A 48 9.89 -12.48 -24.00
N VAL A 49 10.00 -13.72 -24.48
CA VAL A 49 9.28 -14.15 -25.69
C VAL A 49 7.85 -14.54 -25.31
N GLU A 50 6.87 -13.98 -26.01
CA GLU A 50 5.44 -14.23 -25.79
C GLU A 50 4.93 -15.33 -26.73
N GLY A 51 3.85 -16.03 -26.36
CA GLY A 51 3.24 -17.09 -27.20
C GLY A 51 2.86 -18.39 -26.48
N GLY A 52 3.12 -18.50 -25.17
CA GLY A 52 2.64 -19.61 -24.34
C GLY A 52 1.14 -19.54 -24.01
N TYR A 53 0.63 -20.56 -23.31
CA TYR A 53 -0.79 -20.68 -22.96
C TYR A 53 -1.31 -19.56 -22.02
N ASP A 54 -0.44 -18.96 -21.19
CA ASP A 54 -0.76 -17.83 -20.33
C ASP A 54 -0.26 -16.53 -20.97
N SER A 55 -1.19 -15.78 -21.58
CA SER A 55 -0.92 -14.48 -22.22
C SER A 55 -0.49 -13.38 -21.23
N THR A 56 -0.56 -13.63 -19.92
CA THR A 56 -0.18 -12.68 -18.86
C THR A 56 1.16 -12.99 -18.22
N LEU A 57 1.77 -14.15 -18.53
CA LEU A 57 3.00 -14.62 -17.88
C LEU A 57 4.17 -13.65 -18.06
N SER A 58 4.31 -13.07 -19.26
CA SER A 58 5.33 -12.04 -19.55
C SER A 58 5.24 -10.88 -18.54
N LYS A 59 4.04 -10.32 -18.33
CA LYS A 59 3.80 -9.23 -17.36
C LYS A 59 4.14 -9.65 -15.93
N LYS A 60 3.79 -10.88 -15.52
CA LYS A 60 4.09 -11.42 -14.18
C LYS A 60 5.60 -11.57 -13.96
N ILE A 61 6.34 -12.05 -14.96
CA ILE A 61 7.80 -12.18 -14.91
C ILE A 61 8.45 -10.80 -14.76
N HIS A 62 8.04 -9.82 -15.57
CA HIS A 62 8.54 -8.45 -15.49
C HIS A 62 8.32 -7.83 -14.11
N ALA A 63 7.12 -7.93 -13.55
CA ALA A 63 6.81 -7.41 -12.23
C ALA A 63 7.66 -8.08 -11.13
N SER A 64 7.80 -9.41 -11.20
CA SER A 64 8.61 -10.18 -10.24
C SER A 64 10.08 -9.81 -10.29
N TYR A 65 10.63 -9.63 -11.50
CA TYR A 65 12.03 -9.24 -11.69
C TYR A 65 12.29 -7.80 -11.20
N MET A 66 11.39 -6.87 -11.54
CA MET A 66 11.47 -5.47 -11.11
C MET A 66 11.53 -5.35 -9.58
N ILE A 67 10.66 -6.07 -8.85
CA ILE A 67 10.69 -6.05 -7.37
C ILE A 67 12.03 -6.53 -6.83
N LYS A 68 12.58 -7.63 -7.37
CA LYS A 68 13.90 -8.14 -6.97
C LYS A 68 15.01 -7.11 -7.19
N ASP A 69 14.95 -6.38 -8.30
CA ASP A 69 15.94 -5.36 -8.64
C ASP A 69 15.83 -4.13 -7.71
N ILE A 70 14.62 -3.64 -7.43
CA ILE A 70 14.37 -2.56 -6.48
C ILE A 70 14.88 -2.95 -5.08
N ILE A 71 14.61 -4.18 -4.62
CA ILE A 71 15.10 -4.70 -3.34
C ILE A 71 16.63 -4.68 -3.27
N LYS A 72 17.34 -5.03 -4.36
CA LYS A 72 18.80 -5.00 -4.42
C LYS A 72 19.36 -3.59 -4.50
N LYS A 73 18.73 -2.72 -5.29
CA LYS A 73 19.15 -1.33 -5.51
C LYS A 73 19.05 -0.48 -4.24
N TYR A 74 18.00 -0.69 -3.45
CA TYR A 74 17.68 0.14 -2.29
C TYR A 74 17.83 -0.63 -0.97
N ASN A 75 19.07 -0.75 -0.48
CA ASN A 75 19.37 -1.46 0.76
C ASN A 75 19.22 -0.62 2.05
N GLN A 76 19.26 0.71 1.95
CA GLN A 76 19.19 1.60 3.10
C GLN A 76 18.08 2.64 2.89
N ILE A 77 16.83 2.24 3.10
CA ILE A 77 15.65 3.11 3.07
C ILE A 77 15.02 3.07 4.46
N ASP A 78 14.60 4.23 4.97
CA ASP A 78 13.93 4.34 6.26
C ASP A 78 12.40 4.37 6.10
N LEU A 79 11.91 4.90 4.98
CA LEU A 79 10.48 5.06 4.69
C LEU A 79 10.24 4.91 3.18
N CYS A 80 9.21 4.16 2.82
CA CYS A 80 8.67 4.16 1.46
C CYS A 80 7.37 4.97 1.41
N VAL A 81 7.20 5.78 0.36
CA VAL A 81 5.97 6.52 0.09
C VAL A 81 5.48 6.12 -1.30
N SER A 82 4.31 5.49 -1.37
CA SER A 82 3.64 5.20 -2.64
C SER A 82 2.87 6.43 -3.10
N CYS A 83 3.29 7.03 -4.21
CA CYS A 83 2.51 8.02 -4.93
C CYS A 83 1.49 7.28 -5.81
N GLY A 84 0.25 7.21 -5.35
CA GLY A 84 -0.86 6.50 -6.00
C GLY A 84 -1.17 5.15 -5.34
N GLY A 85 -2.38 4.66 -5.61
CA GLY A 85 -2.86 3.35 -5.17
C GLY A 85 -2.61 2.22 -6.18
N GLY A 86 -3.39 1.16 -6.07
CA GLY A 86 -3.40 0.00 -6.94
C GLY A 86 -2.08 -0.76 -6.96
N ARG A 87 -1.61 -1.11 -8.15
CA ARG A 87 -0.37 -1.87 -8.31
C ARG A 87 0.85 -1.14 -7.73
N THR A 88 0.90 0.19 -7.82
CA THR A 88 2.02 0.99 -7.29
C THR A 88 2.15 0.81 -5.78
N SER A 89 1.04 0.94 -5.04
CA SER A 89 1.05 0.76 -3.58
C SER A 89 1.27 -0.70 -3.19
N TYR A 90 0.71 -1.65 -3.94
CA TYR A 90 0.93 -3.08 -3.70
C TYR A 90 2.40 -3.49 -3.86
N TYR A 91 3.07 -3.07 -4.94
CA TYR A 91 4.49 -3.37 -5.13
C TYR A 91 5.39 -2.63 -4.12
N SER A 92 5.01 -1.40 -3.75
CA SER A 92 5.68 -0.68 -2.67
C SER A 92 5.56 -1.43 -1.34
N MET A 93 4.38 -1.98 -1.03
CA MET A 93 4.15 -2.83 0.13
C MET A 93 5.05 -4.08 0.10
N LEU A 94 5.18 -4.78 -1.02
CA LEU A 94 6.06 -5.96 -1.11
C LEU A 94 7.53 -5.61 -0.83
N PHE A 95 8.01 -4.47 -1.34
CA PHE A 95 9.32 -3.94 -1.02
C PHE A 95 9.45 -3.65 0.48
N CYS A 96 8.48 -2.94 1.07
CA CYS A 96 8.46 -2.62 2.49
C CYS A 96 8.43 -3.85 3.39
N LYS A 97 7.60 -4.85 3.07
CA LYS A 97 7.54 -6.13 3.78
C LYS A 97 8.90 -6.82 3.75
N THR A 98 9.61 -6.81 2.62
CA THR A 98 10.93 -7.43 2.51
C THR A 98 11.99 -6.69 3.33
N LYS A 99 11.93 -5.35 3.37
CA LYS A 99 12.90 -4.51 4.10
C LYS A 99 12.51 -4.25 5.55
N ASN A 100 11.30 -4.64 5.95
CA ASN A 100 10.68 -4.33 7.22
C ASN A 100 10.72 -2.83 7.57
N ILE A 101 10.13 -2.01 6.69
CA ILE A 101 10.05 -0.55 6.83
C ILE A 101 8.60 -0.09 6.65
N PRO A 102 8.20 1.06 7.21
CA PRO A 102 6.84 1.55 7.03
C PRO A 102 6.55 1.97 5.59
N LEU A 103 5.25 1.97 5.27
CA LEU A 103 4.69 2.40 4.01
C LEU A 103 3.69 3.53 4.26
N ASN A 104 3.92 4.69 3.64
CA ASN A 104 2.91 5.72 3.52
C ASN A 104 2.30 5.67 2.12
N ILE A 105 0.97 5.74 2.01
CA ILE A 105 0.26 5.68 0.73
C ILE A 105 -0.40 7.03 0.47
N VAL A 106 -0.15 7.59 -0.70
CA VAL A 106 -0.73 8.86 -1.13
C VAL A 106 -1.76 8.63 -2.22
N LEU A 107 -2.99 9.06 -1.99
CA LEU A 107 -4.14 8.79 -2.85
C LEU A 107 -4.49 10.03 -3.66
N CYS A 108 -4.42 9.91 -4.99
CA CYS A 108 -4.56 11.05 -5.90
C CYS A 108 -5.90 11.10 -6.64
N GLY A 109 -6.67 10.01 -6.70
CA GLY A 109 -8.00 10.00 -7.30
C GLY A 109 -8.47 8.62 -7.75
N SER A 110 -8.35 8.37 -9.05
CA SER A 110 -8.99 7.24 -9.73
C SER A 110 -8.58 5.86 -9.23
N GLU A 111 -7.39 5.73 -8.62
CA GLU A 111 -6.91 4.45 -8.09
C GLU A 111 -7.79 3.91 -6.97
N ILE A 112 -8.49 4.79 -6.26
CA ILE A 112 -9.41 4.44 -5.18
C ILE A 112 -10.86 4.57 -5.62
N ASN A 113 -11.21 5.66 -6.31
CA ASN A 113 -12.59 5.91 -6.71
C ASN A 113 -13.14 4.89 -7.72
N LEU A 114 -12.27 4.27 -8.53
CA LEU A 114 -12.67 3.21 -9.47
C LEU A 114 -12.50 1.80 -8.91
N ALA A 115 -12.03 1.64 -7.66
CA ALA A 115 -11.72 0.32 -7.11
C ALA A 115 -12.98 -0.53 -6.91
N TYR A 116 -14.12 0.08 -6.60
CA TYR A 116 -15.38 -0.63 -6.31
C TYR A 116 -15.84 -1.55 -7.46
N GLU A 117 -15.63 -1.12 -8.71
CA GLU A 117 -16.03 -1.86 -9.92
C GLU A 117 -14.87 -2.66 -10.54
N ASN A 118 -13.70 -2.69 -9.88
CA ASN A 118 -12.51 -3.34 -10.40
C ASN A 118 -11.86 -4.24 -9.34
N ILE A 119 -12.15 -5.54 -9.43
CA ILE A 119 -11.72 -6.56 -8.46
C ILE A 119 -10.20 -6.57 -8.25
N ASP A 120 -9.43 -6.49 -9.33
CA ASP A 120 -7.97 -6.45 -9.25
C ASP A 120 -7.49 -5.20 -8.49
N LEU A 121 -8.05 -4.04 -8.83
CA LEU A 121 -7.71 -2.78 -8.20
C LEU A 121 -8.11 -2.75 -6.71
N ALA A 122 -9.30 -3.25 -6.38
CA ALA A 122 -9.76 -3.42 -5.00
C ALA A 122 -8.83 -4.33 -4.21
N PHE A 123 -8.41 -5.47 -4.79
CA PHE A 123 -7.47 -6.40 -4.15
C PHE A 123 -6.13 -5.71 -3.84
N TYR A 124 -5.51 -5.08 -4.84
CA TYR A 124 -4.21 -4.42 -4.65
C TYR A 124 -4.29 -3.30 -3.60
N ASN A 125 -5.35 -2.50 -3.63
CA ASN A 125 -5.56 -1.45 -2.63
C ASN A 125 -5.78 -2.04 -1.23
N SER A 126 -6.66 -3.02 -1.08
CA SER A 126 -6.96 -3.64 0.21
C SER A 126 -5.71 -4.19 0.88
N GLU A 127 -4.88 -4.92 0.14
CA GLU A 127 -3.65 -5.49 0.66
C GLU A 127 -2.64 -4.42 1.06
N ALA A 128 -2.45 -3.38 0.24
CA ALA A 128 -1.53 -2.30 0.55
C ALA A 128 -2.01 -1.47 1.76
N LEU A 129 -3.31 -1.18 1.86
CA LEU A 129 -3.91 -0.38 2.94
C LEU A 129 -3.82 -1.09 4.29
N LYS A 130 -3.98 -2.41 4.35
CA LYS A 130 -3.78 -3.20 5.58
C LYS A 130 -2.33 -3.12 6.12
N TYR A 131 -1.36 -2.80 5.27
CA TYR A 131 0.03 -2.64 5.66
C TYR A 131 0.45 -1.18 5.88
N ALA A 132 -0.36 -0.21 5.45
CA ALA A 132 0.00 1.20 5.50
C ALA A 132 0.18 1.67 6.96
N SER A 133 1.23 2.46 7.17
CA SER A 133 1.46 3.19 8.43
C SER A 133 0.73 4.53 8.41
N ALA A 134 0.65 5.16 7.24
CA ALA A 134 -0.20 6.32 7.03
C ALA A 134 -0.81 6.33 5.62
N VAL A 135 -2.03 6.84 5.53
CA VAL A 135 -2.72 7.11 4.27
C VAL A 135 -2.98 8.61 4.17
N ILE A 136 -2.52 9.20 3.07
CA ILE A 136 -2.65 10.63 2.79
C ILE A 136 -3.53 10.79 1.56
N GLY A 137 -4.79 11.14 1.79
CA GLY A 137 -5.72 11.50 0.73
C GLY A 137 -5.59 12.98 0.37
N LEU A 138 -5.76 13.29 -0.92
CA LEU A 138 -5.93 14.69 -1.33
C LEU A 138 -7.25 15.29 -0.79
N SER A 139 -8.25 14.45 -0.49
CA SER A 139 -9.57 14.84 0.02
C SER A 139 -10.06 13.89 1.12
N ARG A 140 -11.08 14.31 1.89
CA ARG A 140 -11.78 13.46 2.87
C ARG A 140 -12.45 12.27 2.19
N GLU A 141 -13.10 12.51 1.06
CA GLU A 141 -13.74 11.49 0.22
C GLU A 141 -12.78 10.35 -0.15
N LEU A 142 -11.54 10.66 -0.54
CA LEU A 142 -10.55 9.63 -0.86
C LEU A 142 -10.16 8.77 0.34
N ASN A 143 -10.06 9.37 1.53
CA ASN A 143 -9.77 8.63 2.76
C ASN A 143 -10.94 7.75 3.18
N GLU A 144 -12.18 8.23 3.02
CA GLU A 144 -13.39 7.45 3.28
C GLU A 144 -13.45 6.24 2.33
N ASN A 145 -13.21 6.45 1.04
CA ASN A 145 -13.18 5.38 0.05
C ASN A 145 -12.06 4.36 0.33
N ALA A 146 -10.88 4.81 0.77
CA ALA A 146 -9.80 3.92 1.16
C ALA A 146 -10.19 3.03 2.35
N LYS A 147 -10.79 3.61 3.40
CA LYS A 147 -11.25 2.87 4.59
C LYS A 147 -12.26 1.78 4.25
N MET A 148 -13.09 1.98 3.21
CA MET A 148 -14.04 0.97 2.74
C MET A 148 -13.35 -0.23 2.06
N LEU A 149 -12.16 -0.06 1.48
CA LEU A 149 -11.40 -1.13 0.82
C LEU A 149 -10.52 -1.93 1.79
N GLY A 150 -9.96 -1.27 2.80
CA GLY A 150 -9.14 -1.90 3.81
C GLY A 150 -8.57 -0.89 4.79
N THR A 151 -8.45 -1.27 6.05
CA THR A 151 -7.80 -0.46 7.08
C THR A 151 -7.02 -1.33 8.04
N ASN A 152 -6.03 -0.73 8.69
CA ASN A 152 -5.35 -1.26 9.86
C ASN A 152 -5.67 -0.31 11.04
N SER A 153 -5.80 -0.85 12.26
CA SER A 153 -6.01 -0.06 13.49
C SER A 153 -4.85 0.87 13.81
N GLU A 154 -3.65 0.57 13.32
CA GLU A 154 -2.46 1.40 13.50
C GLU A 154 -2.22 2.41 12.37
N CYS A 155 -3.06 2.40 11.32
CA CYS A 155 -2.89 3.30 10.18
C CYS A 155 -3.50 4.66 10.47
N GLU A 156 -2.68 5.71 10.38
CA GLU A 156 -3.12 7.10 10.48
C GLU A 156 -3.66 7.61 9.14
N TYR A 157 -4.66 8.50 9.15
CA TYR A 157 -5.25 9.07 7.94
C TYR A 157 -5.16 10.60 7.95
N TYR A 158 -4.58 11.16 6.89
CA TYR A 158 -4.39 12.60 6.73
C TYR A 158 -5.05 13.11 5.46
N VAL A 159 -5.55 14.35 5.49
CA VAL A 159 -6.00 15.07 4.30
C VAL A 159 -5.00 16.18 4.02
N ILE A 160 -4.19 16.00 2.98
CA ILE A 160 -3.15 16.96 2.60
C ILE A 160 -3.28 17.26 1.10
N PRO A 161 -3.69 18.48 0.72
CA PRO A 161 -3.86 18.85 -0.68
C PRO A 161 -2.50 19.07 -1.38
N ASN A 162 -2.55 19.23 -2.71
CA ASN A 162 -1.45 19.85 -3.43
C ASN A 162 -1.32 21.31 -3.01
N PHE A 163 -0.10 21.82 -2.94
CA PHE A 163 0.09 23.26 -2.75
C PHE A 163 -0.12 24.01 -4.08
N TYR A 164 -0.61 25.24 -3.97
CA TYR A 164 -0.77 26.16 -5.09
C TYR A 164 -0.51 27.60 -4.62
N GLU A 165 0.38 28.31 -5.32
CA GLU A 165 0.74 29.69 -5.02
C GLU A 165 -0.05 30.65 -5.91
N PHE A 166 -1.03 31.34 -5.32
CA PHE A 166 -1.83 32.33 -6.05
C PHE A 166 -0.98 33.56 -6.38
N LYS A 167 -0.82 33.84 -7.68
CA LYS A 167 -0.15 35.07 -8.14
C LYS A 167 -1.03 36.30 -7.93
N GLN A 168 -0.44 37.49 -8.00
CA GLN A 168 -1.22 38.74 -8.05
C GLN A 168 -2.14 38.73 -9.28
N CYS A 169 -3.45 38.75 -9.05
CA CYS A 169 -4.43 38.68 -10.12
C CYS A 169 -4.40 39.97 -10.93
N ASN A 170 -4.30 39.84 -12.25
CA ASN A 170 -4.62 40.93 -13.15
C ASN A 170 -6.11 41.23 -13.01
N LYS A 171 -6.47 42.31 -12.31
CA LYS A 171 -7.85 42.80 -12.15
C LYS A 171 -8.40 43.34 -13.48
N LYS A 172 -8.46 42.53 -14.54
CA LYS A 172 -9.22 42.91 -15.74
C LYS A 172 -10.70 42.92 -15.36
N LYS A 173 -11.33 44.10 -15.49
CA LYS A 173 -12.78 44.23 -15.39
C LYS A 173 -13.43 43.40 -16.51
N ILE A 174 -13.96 42.22 -16.19
CA ILE A 174 -14.94 41.54 -17.03
C ILE A 174 -16.14 42.48 -17.14
N SER A 175 -16.61 42.74 -18.37
CA SER A 175 -17.75 43.62 -18.62
C SER A 175 -19.03 42.96 -18.11
N ASP A 176 -19.79 43.65 -17.26
CA ASP A 176 -21.03 43.15 -16.63
C ASP A 176 -22.20 42.96 -17.62
N ASN A 177 -21.97 43.12 -18.93
CA ASN A 177 -23.00 43.19 -19.97
C ASN A 177 -22.70 42.27 -21.18
N LYS A 178 -22.20 41.05 -20.93
CA LYS A 178 -22.03 40.05 -22.00
C LYS A 178 -23.35 39.35 -22.31
N GLN A 179 -23.73 39.32 -23.59
CA GLN A 179 -24.88 38.55 -24.09
C GLN A 179 -24.64 37.03 -24.12
N SER A 180 -23.39 36.58 -24.04
CA SER A 180 -23.01 35.17 -24.00
C SER A 180 -21.89 34.90 -23.01
N ILE A 181 -21.93 33.72 -22.39
CA ILE A 181 -20.94 33.25 -21.42
C ILE A 181 -19.95 32.32 -22.12
N VAL A 182 -18.66 32.49 -21.84
CA VAL A 182 -17.61 31.56 -22.27
C VAL A 182 -17.25 30.64 -21.10
N TYR A 183 -17.61 29.38 -21.22
CA TYR A 183 -17.24 28.31 -20.30
C TYR A 183 -15.95 27.63 -20.75
N ALA A 184 -15.17 27.12 -19.81
CA ALA A 184 -14.04 26.25 -20.12
C ALA A 184 -13.91 25.09 -19.15
N MET A 185 -13.32 24.00 -19.63
CA MET A 185 -12.90 22.86 -18.83
C MET A 185 -11.56 22.37 -19.36
N GLY A 186 -10.66 21.99 -18.45
CA GLY A 186 -9.28 21.63 -18.78
C GLY A 186 -8.76 20.44 -17.99
N ALA A 187 -8.07 19.53 -18.68
CA ALA A 187 -7.28 18.45 -18.10
C ALA A 187 -6.11 18.08 -19.02
N SER A 188 -5.13 17.32 -18.53
CA SER A 188 -4.10 16.75 -19.41
C SER A 188 -4.72 15.79 -20.43
N PHE A 189 -5.67 14.98 -19.98
CA PHE A 189 -6.47 14.06 -20.79
C PHE A 189 -7.95 14.24 -20.46
N LEU A 190 -8.78 14.45 -21.48
CA LEU A 190 -10.23 14.57 -21.39
C LEU A 190 -10.90 13.22 -21.72
N GLY A 191 -10.59 12.20 -20.90
CA GLY A 191 -11.23 10.89 -20.98
C GLY A 191 -12.65 10.88 -20.40
N GLU A 192 -13.30 9.72 -20.44
CA GLU A 192 -14.70 9.51 -20.02
C GLU A 192 -14.96 9.91 -18.57
N LYS A 193 -13.99 9.60 -17.69
CA LYS A 193 -14.05 9.99 -16.27
C LYS A 193 -14.10 11.49 -16.03
N LYS A 194 -13.86 12.31 -17.05
CA LYS A 194 -13.94 13.76 -16.96
C LYS A 194 -15.37 14.30 -17.13
N GLY A 195 -16.33 13.47 -17.54
CA GLY A 195 -17.75 13.86 -17.64
C GLY A 195 -18.08 14.70 -18.87
N VAL A 196 -17.20 14.72 -19.88
CA VAL A 196 -17.32 15.57 -21.08
C VAL A 196 -18.60 15.28 -21.87
N ALA A 197 -18.96 14.00 -22.03
CA ALA A 197 -20.17 13.62 -22.76
C ALA A 197 -21.45 14.21 -22.12
N ASN A 198 -21.57 14.10 -20.79
CA ASN A 198 -22.73 14.65 -20.07
C ASN A 198 -22.78 16.17 -20.17
N LEU A 199 -21.62 16.83 -20.17
CA LEU A 199 -21.53 18.28 -20.35
C LEU A 199 -21.93 18.71 -21.77
N ILE A 200 -21.51 18.01 -22.82
CA ILE A 200 -21.95 18.31 -24.19
C ILE A 200 -23.48 18.20 -24.31
N LEU A 201 -24.08 17.13 -23.77
CA LEU A 201 -25.53 16.94 -23.78
C LEU A 201 -26.26 17.99 -22.94
N ALA A 202 -25.72 18.37 -21.78
CA ALA A 202 -26.27 19.47 -20.98
C ALA A 202 -26.20 20.80 -21.73
N PHE A 203 -25.10 21.05 -22.46
CA PHE A 203 -24.92 22.24 -23.29
C PHE A 203 -25.91 22.25 -24.46
N ALA A 204 -26.18 21.11 -25.10
CA ALA A 204 -27.20 20.97 -26.14
C ALA A 204 -28.56 21.47 -25.64
N LYS A 205 -28.99 20.98 -24.48
CA LYS A 205 -30.23 21.41 -23.84
C LYS A 205 -30.23 22.90 -23.51
N LEU A 206 -29.13 23.41 -22.94
CA LEU A 206 -28.98 24.81 -22.57
C LEU A 206 -29.07 25.75 -23.79
N ILE A 207 -28.36 25.44 -24.88
CA ILE A 207 -28.31 26.25 -26.09
C ILE A 207 -29.65 26.18 -26.83
N ASN A 208 -30.15 24.97 -27.08
CA ASN A 208 -31.32 24.75 -27.95
C ASN A 208 -32.64 25.19 -27.28
N GLU A 209 -32.83 24.92 -25.99
CA GLU A 209 -34.10 25.26 -25.31
C GLU A 209 -34.17 26.72 -24.84
N LYS A 210 -33.02 27.38 -24.67
CA LYS A 210 -32.96 28.75 -24.14
C LYS A 210 -32.48 29.78 -25.16
N ASN A 211 -32.22 29.36 -26.40
CA ASN A 211 -31.74 30.21 -27.51
C ASN A 211 -30.52 31.05 -27.10
N ARG A 212 -29.52 30.39 -26.48
CA ARG A 212 -28.30 31.03 -25.97
C ARG A 212 -27.16 30.92 -27.00
N ASN A 213 -26.22 31.86 -26.96
CA ASN A 213 -25.02 31.84 -27.82
C ASN A 213 -23.73 31.63 -27.01
N ASP A 214 -23.84 30.85 -25.92
CA ASP A 214 -22.72 30.54 -25.04
C ASP A 214 -21.70 29.64 -25.74
N LYS A 215 -20.44 29.71 -25.28
CA LYS A 215 -19.34 28.90 -25.82
C LYS A 215 -18.77 27.99 -24.73
N LEU A 216 -18.33 26.80 -25.12
CA LEU A 216 -17.66 25.82 -24.26
C LEU A 216 -16.31 25.44 -24.87
N TYR A 217 -15.24 25.75 -24.16
CA TYR A 217 -13.87 25.43 -24.54
C TYR A 217 -13.37 24.21 -23.76
N LEU A 218 -13.00 23.16 -24.47
CA LEU A 218 -12.51 21.90 -23.91
C LEU A 218 -11.01 21.74 -24.22
N PHE A 219 -10.19 21.80 -23.17
CA PHE A 219 -8.73 21.72 -23.26
C PHE A 219 -8.22 20.37 -22.72
N GLY A 220 -7.49 19.62 -23.56
CA GLY A 220 -6.83 18.37 -23.17
C GLY A 220 -6.61 17.41 -24.34
N LYS A 221 -5.75 16.41 -24.14
CA LYS A 221 -5.61 15.29 -25.10
C LYS A 221 -6.85 14.41 -25.03
N ILE A 222 -7.27 13.90 -26.18
CA ILE A 222 -8.41 12.98 -26.30
C ILE A 222 -7.92 11.81 -27.16
N ASP A 223 -8.23 10.59 -26.76
CA ASP A 223 -7.93 9.43 -27.59
C ASP A 223 -8.76 9.50 -28.87
N LEU A 224 -8.19 9.08 -30.00
CA LEU A 224 -8.78 9.33 -31.33
C LEU A 224 -10.20 8.78 -31.46
N ASP A 225 -10.45 7.56 -30.96
CA ASP A 225 -11.76 6.92 -31.00
C ASP A 225 -12.79 7.63 -30.09
N LEU A 226 -12.33 8.21 -28.99
CA LEU A 226 -13.17 9.00 -28.09
C LEU A 226 -13.45 10.41 -28.66
N GLU A 227 -12.48 11.02 -29.32
CA GLU A 227 -12.62 12.32 -29.98
C GLU A 227 -13.67 12.26 -31.08
N GLU A 228 -13.68 11.19 -31.89
CA GLU A 228 -14.71 10.94 -32.90
C GLU A 228 -16.11 10.87 -32.29
N LYS A 229 -16.26 10.20 -31.14
CA LYS A 229 -17.55 10.12 -30.42
C LYS A 229 -17.98 11.49 -29.90
N TYR A 230 -17.07 12.30 -29.38
CA TYR A 230 -17.39 13.67 -28.94
C TYR A 230 -17.75 14.59 -30.10
N LYS A 231 -17.05 14.54 -31.23
CA LYS A 231 -17.40 15.29 -32.45
C LYS A 231 -18.79 14.92 -32.94
N LYS A 232 -19.09 13.62 -33.00
CA LYS A 232 -20.43 13.14 -33.38
C LYS A 232 -21.52 13.65 -32.43
N LEU A 233 -21.29 13.64 -31.12
CA LEU A 233 -22.24 14.23 -30.16
C LEU A 233 -22.46 15.72 -30.39
N ILE A 234 -21.43 16.47 -30.77
CA ILE A 234 -21.52 17.91 -31.08
C ILE A 234 -22.34 18.12 -32.35
N GLU A 235 -22.07 17.36 -33.42
CA GLU A 235 -22.77 17.41 -34.71
C GLU A 235 -24.25 17.01 -34.57
N ASP A 236 -24.53 15.87 -33.94
CA ASP A 236 -25.89 15.34 -33.73
C ASP A 236 -26.77 16.32 -32.94
N ASN A 237 -26.18 17.23 -32.17
CA ASN A 237 -26.87 18.22 -31.34
C ASN A 237 -26.75 19.67 -31.87
N LEU A 238 -26.18 19.89 -33.06
CA LEU A 238 -26.02 21.19 -33.72
C LEU A 238 -25.21 22.21 -32.88
N LEU A 239 -24.13 21.74 -32.25
CA LEU A 239 -23.30 22.52 -31.32
C LEU A 239 -21.96 22.98 -31.88
N GLU A 240 -21.72 22.86 -33.19
CA GLU A 240 -20.41 23.13 -33.83
C GLU A 240 -19.95 24.58 -33.67
N LYS A 241 -20.88 25.51 -33.43
CA LYS A 241 -20.60 26.94 -33.16
C LYS A 241 -20.41 27.24 -31.67
N ASN A 242 -20.72 26.28 -30.80
CA ASN A 242 -20.81 26.45 -29.36
C ASN A 242 -19.73 25.66 -28.62
N VAL A 243 -19.42 24.43 -29.03
CA VAL A 243 -18.48 23.53 -28.34
C VAL A 243 -17.19 23.37 -29.16
N PHE A 244 -16.05 23.62 -28.53
CA PHE A 244 -14.75 23.61 -29.20
C PHE A 244 -13.79 22.64 -28.48
N LEU A 245 -13.36 21.60 -29.19
CA LEU A 245 -12.27 20.70 -28.77
C LEU A 245 -10.93 21.35 -29.17
N LEU A 246 -10.23 21.94 -28.21
CA LEU A 246 -9.06 22.79 -28.48
C LEU A 246 -7.70 22.08 -28.27
N GLY A 247 -7.74 20.80 -27.93
CA GLY A 247 -6.55 19.99 -27.69
C GLY A 247 -5.81 20.37 -26.40
N TYR A 248 -4.66 19.74 -26.19
CA TYR A 248 -3.82 19.98 -25.02
C TYR A 248 -3.08 21.31 -25.10
N LEU A 249 -3.07 22.04 -23.99
CA LEU A 249 -2.27 23.24 -23.81
C LEU A 249 -1.27 23.03 -22.68
N GLU A 250 -0.04 23.48 -22.90
CA GLU A 250 0.92 23.68 -21.81
C GLU A 250 0.41 24.77 -20.86
N ARG A 251 0.83 24.70 -19.59
CA ARG A 251 0.32 25.55 -18.50
C ARG A 251 0.32 27.04 -18.85
N GLU A 252 1.42 27.59 -19.36
CA GLU A 252 1.49 29.02 -19.70
C GLU A 252 0.44 29.43 -20.75
N ARG A 253 0.24 28.59 -21.78
CA ARG A 253 -0.78 28.84 -22.81
C ARG A 253 -2.19 28.67 -22.27
N PHE A 254 -2.39 27.72 -21.34
CA PHE A 254 -3.66 27.57 -20.64
C PHE A 254 -4.01 28.84 -19.84
N HIS A 255 -3.07 29.38 -19.06
CA HIS A 255 -3.23 30.66 -18.35
C HIS A 255 -3.55 31.82 -19.31
N GLN A 256 -2.85 31.92 -20.44
CA GLN A 256 -3.15 32.94 -21.46
C GLN A 256 -4.58 32.80 -22.01
N LYS A 257 -5.04 31.58 -22.24
CA LYS A 257 -6.39 31.30 -22.74
C LYS A 257 -7.49 31.55 -21.73
N MET A 258 -7.20 31.45 -20.43
CA MET A 258 -8.17 31.76 -19.39
C MET A 258 -8.67 33.22 -19.46
N VAL A 259 -7.92 34.15 -20.05
CA VAL A 259 -8.38 35.56 -20.24
C VAL A 259 -9.72 35.63 -20.97
N GLU A 260 -9.98 34.74 -21.93
CA GLU A 260 -11.21 34.69 -22.73
C GLU A 260 -12.39 34.03 -21.99
N VAL A 261 -12.11 33.29 -20.93
CA VAL A 261 -13.07 32.47 -20.16
C VAL A 261 -13.74 33.30 -19.08
N ASP A 262 -15.05 33.11 -18.92
CA ASP A 262 -15.87 33.71 -17.87
C ASP A 262 -16.05 32.75 -16.67
N THR A 263 -16.40 31.49 -16.94
CA THR A 263 -16.64 30.47 -15.91
C THR A 263 -15.89 29.17 -16.24
N TYR A 264 -15.16 28.64 -15.28
CA TYR A 264 -14.49 27.37 -15.38
C TYR A 264 -15.35 26.24 -14.78
N LEU A 265 -15.45 25.12 -15.49
CA LEU A 265 -16.29 23.99 -15.15
C LEU A 265 -15.43 22.76 -14.78
N GLN A 266 -15.85 22.06 -13.74
CA GLN A 266 -15.39 20.69 -13.44
C GLN A 266 -16.61 19.78 -13.29
N VAL A 267 -16.84 18.89 -14.26
CA VAL A 267 -18.01 17.98 -14.31
C VAL A 267 -17.62 16.51 -14.13
N SER A 268 -16.46 16.27 -13.52
CA SER A 268 -15.95 14.91 -13.28
C SER A 268 -16.74 14.24 -12.15
N PRO A 269 -17.19 12.98 -12.29
CA PRO A 269 -17.91 12.27 -11.23
C PRO A 269 -17.08 12.04 -9.96
N PHE A 270 -15.76 12.05 -10.09
CA PHE A 270 -14.84 11.89 -8.97
C PHE A 270 -13.56 12.69 -9.22
N GLU A 271 -13.08 13.39 -8.20
CA GLU A 271 -11.81 14.13 -8.20
C GLU A 271 -11.03 13.94 -6.90
N GLY A 272 -9.71 14.05 -6.99
CA GLY A 272 -8.86 14.12 -5.80
C GLY A 272 -8.70 15.57 -5.33
N PHE A 273 -8.11 16.39 -6.19
CA PHE A 273 -7.79 17.79 -5.87
C PHE A 273 -8.34 18.80 -6.88
N GLY A 274 -8.26 18.55 -8.20
CA GLY A 274 -8.67 19.52 -9.22
C GLY A 274 -7.64 20.64 -9.49
N ASN A 275 -6.44 20.28 -9.95
CA ASN A 275 -5.36 21.25 -10.25
C ASN A 275 -5.80 22.37 -11.21
N SER A 276 -6.57 22.04 -12.25
CA SER A 276 -7.01 23.04 -13.23
C SER A 276 -8.09 23.97 -12.70
N VAL A 277 -8.83 23.56 -11.65
CA VAL A 277 -9.77 24.43 -10.93
C VAL A 277 -9.01 25.50 -10.16
N VAL A 278 -8.00 25.13 -9.37
CA VAL A 278 -7.22 26.13 -8.61
C VAL A 278 -6.44 27.08 -9.53
N GLU A 279 -5.97 26.59 -10.68
CA GLU A 279 -5.37 27.43 -11.71
C GLU A 279 -6.37 28.45 -12.28
N ALA A 280 -7.61 28.04 -12.55
CA ALA A 280 -8.66 28.95 -13.01
C ALA A 280 -9.03 30.00 -11.95
N ILE A 281 -9.13 29.61 -10.67
CA ILE A 281 -9.33 30.54 -9.54
C ILE A 281 -8.17 31.54 -9.46
N GLY A 282 -6.93 31.09 -9.68
CA GLY A 282 -5.75 31.95 -9.73
C GLY A 282 -5.75 32.99 -10.86
N GLU A 283 -6.39 32.65 -11.99
CA GLU A 283 -6.68 33.58 -13.08
C GLU A 283 -7.91 34.48 -12.83
N GLY A 284 -8.49 34.42 -11.63
CA GLY A 284 -9.67 35.18 -11.24
C GLY A 284 -10.95 34.73 -11.95
N LYS A 285 -11.00 33.47 -12.39
CA LYS A 285 -12.17 32.89 -13.05
C LYS A 285 -13.18 32.44 -12.01
N ASP A 286 -14.44 32.61 -12.37
CA ASP A 286 -15.53 32.01 -11.63
C ASP A 286 -15.55 30.49 -11.84
N ILE A 287 -16.05 29.72 -10.88
CA ILE A 287 -16.00 28.25 -10.94
C ILE A 287 -17.35 27.60 -10.67
N LEU A 288 -17.64 26.48 -11.35
CA LEU A 288 -18.76 25.61 -11.03
C LEU A 288 -18.29 24.16 -11.15
N ILE A 289 -18.26 23.45 -10.03
CA ILE A 289 -17.56 22.17 -9.88
C ILE A 289 -18.44 21.08 -9.28
N SER A 290 -18.21 19.82 -9.64
CA SER A 290 -18.86 18.66 -9.02
C SER A 290 -18.61 18.57 -7.50
N ASP A 291 -19.57 18.01 -6.74
CA ASP A 291 -19.44 17.76 -5.30
C ASP A 291 -18.50 16.57 -5.01
N THR A 292 -17.23 16.71 -5.40
CA THR A 292 -16.19 15.70 -5.20
C THR A 292 -14.81 16.35 -5.13
N GLY A 293 -13.93 15.76 -4.32
CA GLY A 293 -12.56 16.19 -4.16
C GLY A 293 -12.38 17.42 -3.26
N TYR A 294 -11.11 17.76 -3.02
CA TYR A 294 -10.71 18.73 -1.99
C TYR A 294 -11.36 20.11 -2.14
N ILE A 295 -11.39 20.67 -3.36
CA ILE A 295 -11.89 22.04 -3.56
C ILE A 295 -13.38 22.12 -3.24
N ALA A 296 -14.18 21.14 -3.67
CA ALA A 296 -15.60 21.08 -3.34
C ALA A 296 -15.81 20.96 -1.83
N GLU A 297 -15.06 20.08 -1.17
CA GLU A 297 -15.10 19.89 0.29
C GLU A 297 -14.84 21.16 1.09
N GLU A 298 -13.95 22.04 0.62
CA GLU A 298 -13.58 23.27 1.33
C GLU A 298 -14.55 24.44 1.07
N ILE A 299 -15.24 24.47 -0.07
CA ILE A 299 -16.10 25.62 -0.43
C ILE A 299 -17.59 25.33 -0.25
N LYS A 300 -18.05 24.08 -0.32
CA LYS A 300 -19.47 23.73 -0.47
C LYS A 300 -20.38 24.26 0.62
N GLN A 301 -19.90 24.33 1.86
CA GLN A 301 -20.70 24.83 2.98
C GLN A 301 -21.00 26.33 2.86
N ARG A 302 -20.03 27.12 2.37
CA ARG A 302 -20.16 28.58 2.25
C ARG A 302 -20.67 29.00 0.87
N PHE A 303 -20.40 28.22 -0.16
CA PHE A 303 -20.69 28.52 -1.55
C PHE A 303 -21.41 27.36 -2.27
N PRO A 304 -22.58 26.89 -1.76
CA PRO A 304 -23.30 25.76 -2.33
C PRO A 304 -23.74 25.98 -3.79
N ASN A 305 -23.86 27.24 -4.22
CA ASN A 305 -24.21 27.61 -5.60
C ASN A 305 -23.09 27.30 -6.62
N HIS A 306 -21.85 27.11 -6.17
CA HIS A 306 -20.70 26.74 -7.01
C HIS A 306 -20.54 25.22 -7.11
N ILE A 307 -21.44 24.45 -6.51
CA ILE A 307 -21.40 23.00 -6.46
C ILE A 307 -22.49 22.40 -7.36
N ILE A 308 -22.07 21.52 -8.25
CA ILE A 308 -22.95 20.76 -9.14
C ILE A 308 -23.46 19.54 -8.36
N SER A 309 -24.74 19.57 -8.00
CA SER A 309 -25.41 18.51 -7.25
C SER A 309 -25.83 17.31 -8.10
N SER A 310 -25.85 17.44 -9.43
CA SER A 310 -26.17 16.34 -10.34
C SER A 310 -25.46 16.50 -11.69
N LEU A 311 -24.85 15.41 -12.15
CA LEU A 311 -24.15 15.32 -13.43
C LEU A 311 -25.02 14.75 -14.56
N GLU A 312 -26.28 14.44 -14.28
CA GLU A 312 -27.23 14.03 -15.33
C GLU A 312 -27.47 15.20 -16.28
N PRO A 313 -27.45 15.00 -17.62
CA PRO A 313 -27.47 16.10 -18.59
C PRO A 313 -28.61 17.11 -18.39
N VAL A 314 -29.81 16.64 -18.07
CA VAL A 314 -31.00 17.48 -17.88
C VAL A 314 -30.87 18.38 -16.63
N ASN A 315 -30.39 17.80 -15.53
CA ASN A 315 -30.21 18.50 -14.27
C ASN A 315 -29.01 19.45 -14.35
N LEU A 316 -27.90 19.02 -14.97
CA LEU A 316 -26.72 19.83 -15.22
C LEU A 316 -27.05 21.06 -16.08
N ALA A 317 -27.87 20.92 -17.13
CA ALA A 317 -28.32 22.05 -17.94
C ALA A 317 -29.14 23.06 -17.13
N THR A 318 -29.98 22.57 -16.21
CA THR A 318 -30.77 23.41 -15.30
C THR A 318 -29.87 24.19 -14.35
N ILE A 319 -28.90 23.52 -13.74
CA ILE A 319 -27.90 24.13 -12.86
C ILE A 319 -27.11 25.20 -13.61
N LEU A 320 -26.60 24.89 -14.82
CA LEU A 320 -25.88 25.86 -15.66
C LEU A 320 -26.72 27.10 -15.98
N ASN A 321 -28.00 26.91 -16.31
CA ASN A 321 -28.91 28.01 -16.62
C ASN A 321 -29.20 28.90 -15.39
N GLU A 322 -29.39 28.29 -14.21
CA GLU A 322 -29.58 29.05 -12.97
C GLU A 322 -28.31 29.80 -12.56
N TYR A 323 -27.17 29.13 -12.68
CA TYR A 323 -25.86 29.70 -12.42
C TYR A 323 -25.59 30.90 -13.34
N ALA A 324 -25.93 30.78 -14.62
CA ALA A 324 -25.76 31.83 -15.62
C ALA A 324 -26.46 33.14 -15.24
N LYS A 325 -27.64 33.06 -14.58
CA LYS A 325 -28.49 34.22 -14.23
C LYS A 325 -28.02 35.01 -13.00
N LYS A 326 -27.13 34.48 -12.17
CA LYS A 326 -26.72 35.11 -10.91
C LYS A 326 -25.69 36.22 -11.14
N THR A 327 -25.89 37.37 -10.51
CA THR A 327 -25.02 38.56 -10.55
C THR A 327 -23.86 38.54 -9.54
N PHE A 328 -23.79 37.53 -8.65
CA PHE A 328 -22.85 37.49 -7.52
C PHE A 328 -21.46 36.89 -7.83
N LYS A 329 -21.27 36.36 -9.04
CA LYS A 329 -20.12 35.55 -9.47
C LYS A 329 -18.75 36.13 -9.10
N LYS A 330 -18.58 37.44 -9.23
CA LYS A 330 -17.27 38.08 -9.07
C LYS A 330 -16.84 38.24 -7.62
N ASN A 331 -17.78 38.48 -6.71
CA ASN A 331 -17.45 38.63 -5.29
C ASN A 331 -17.21 37.26 -4.65
N GLU A 332 -17.97 36.24 -5.05
CA GLU A 332 -17.80 34.88 -4.53
C GLU A 332 -16.48 34.25 -4.98
N ALA A 333 -16.07 34.43 -6.25
CA ALA A 333 -14.78 33.93 -6.74
C ALA A 333 -13.56 34.49 -5.96
N ILE A 334 -13.61 35.77 -5.56
CA ILE A 334 -12.55 36.38 -4.73
C ILE A 334 -12.52 35.73 -3.35
N LEU A 335 -13.67 35.55 -2.71
CA LEU A 335 -13.76 34.94 -1.39
C LEU A 335 -13.36 33.46 -1.41
N ILE A 336 -13.71 32.72 -2.47
CA ILE A 336 -13.27 31.34 -2.68
C ILE A 336 -11.74 31.29 -2.76
N ARG A 337 -11.13 32.20 -3.55
CA ARG A 337 -9.67 32.31 -3.62
C ARG A 337 -9.06 32.54 -2.24
N GLU A 338 -9.56 33.52 -1.49
CA GLU A 338 -9.03 33.86 -0.15
C GLU A 338 -9.06 32.66 0.81
N ILE A 339 -10.13 31.86 0.78
CA ILE A 339 -10.22 30.65 1.61
C ILE A 339 -9.17 29.62 1.21
N LEU A 340 -8.91 29.48 -0.08
CA LEU A 340 -7.96 28.49 -0.59
C LEU A 340 -6.50 28.96 -0.45
N GLU A 341 -6.23 30.27 -0.50
CA GLU A 341 -4.88 30.82 -0.45
C GLU A 341 -4.13 30.37 0.80
N ASP A 342 -4.74 30.48 1.98
CA ASP A 342 -4.13 30.02 3.24
C ASP A 342 -4.00 28.48 3.32
N LYS A 343 -4.98 27.76 2.79
CA LYS A 343 -5.06 26.29 2.87
C LYS A 343 -4.10 25.59 1.90
N LEU A 344 -3.81 26.22 0.77
CA LEU A 344 -2.98 25.69 -0.31
C LEU A 344 -1.57 26.30 -0.33
N ALA A 345 -1.28 27.29 0.52
CA ALA A 345 0.06 27.85 0.68
C ALA A 345 1.10 26.75 0.92
N LYS A 346 2.24 26.85 0.24
CA LYS A 346 3.29 25.82 0.28
C LYS A 346 3.80 25.57 1.70
N GLU A 347 4.01 26.62 2.48
CA GLU A 347 4.44 26.53 3.88
C GLU A 347 3.42 25.75 4.75
N SER A 348 2.11 25.99 4.53
CA SER A 348 1.03 25.28 5.23
C SER A 348 1.04 23.79 4.91
N VAL A 349 1.20 23.43 3.63
CA VAL A 349 1.28 22.04 3.18
C VAL A 349 2.56 21.35 3.69
N ILE A 350 3.71 22.04 3.70
CA ILE A 350 4.97 21.52 4.27
C ILE A 350 4.82 21.18 5.75
N LEU A 351 4.14 22.04 6.54
CA LEU A 351 3.92 21.78 7.97
C LEU A 351 3.10 20.51 8.20
N LYS A 352 2.01 20.31 7.43
CA LYS A 352 1.22 19.07 7.50
C LYS A 352 2.06 17.84 7.18
N TRP A 353 2.90 17.91 6.14
CA TRP A 353 3.80 16.81 5.79
C TRP A 353 4.86 16.55 6.86
N LYS A 354 5.37 17.60 7.52
CA LYS A 354 6.31 17.46 8.63
C LYS A 354 5.69 16.64 9.77
N ASP A 355 4.42 16.89 10.10
CA ASP A 355 3.71 16.15 11.15
C ASP A 355 3.55 14.67 10.77
N VAL A 356 3.16 14.38 9.52
CA VAL A 356 3.08 13.01 9.00
C VAL A 356 4.42 12.28 9.15
N LEU A 357 5.52 12.91 8.69
CA LEU A 357 6.84 12.29 8.72
C LEU A 357 7.35 12.07 10.15
N ASN A 358 7.05 12.96 11.09
CA ASN A 358 7.40 12.79 12.50
C ASN A 358 6.67 11.57 13.11
N ASN A 359 5.36 11.48 12.90
CA ASN A 359 4.55 10.36 13.40
C ASN A 359 5.00 9.02 12.78
N THR A 360 5.26 9.01 11.47
CA THR A 360 5.79 7.82 10.81
C THR A 360 7.17 7.44 11.34
N MET A 361 8.02 8.41 11.73
CA MET A 361 9.36 8.12 12.28
C MET A 361 9.30 7.46 13.66
N GLU A 362 8.35 7.83 14.52
CA GLU A 362 8.12 7.13 15.79
C GLU A 362 7.70 5.67 15.54
N MET A 363 6.84 5.43 14.55
CA MET A 363 6.51 4.08 14.10
C MET A 363 7.74 3.35 13.52
N CYS A 364 8.58 4.00 12.71
CA CYS A 364 9.83 3.40 12.20
C CYS A 364 10.69 2.85 13.34
N MET A 365 10.79 3.58 14.46
CA MET A 365 11.57 3.15 15.62
C MET A 365 10.93 1.95 16.33
N LYS A 366 9.59 1.90 16.45
CA LYS A 366 8.88 0.69 16.90
C LYS A 366 9.10 -0.50 15.96
N TYR A 367 8.99 -0.31 14.64
CA TYR A 367 9.20 -1.36 13.63
C TYR A 367 10.62 -1.94 13.64
N LYS A 368 11.65 -1.12 13.91
CA LYS A 368 13.04 -1.59 14.07
C LYS A 368 13.26 -2.36 15.37
N ASN A 369 12.53 -2.03 16.44
CA ASN A 369 12.63 -2.68 17.75
C ASN A 369 11.67 -3.88 17.94
N GLY A 370 10.68 -4.05 17.06
CA GLY A 370 9.67 -5.13 17.10
C GLY A 370 10.02 -6.39 16.30
N ILE A 371 11.22 -6.45 15.70
CA ILE A 371 11.62 -7.59 14.85
C ILE A 371 11.97 -8.80 15.71
N CYS A 372 11.14 -9.84 15.63
CA CYS A 372 11.58 -11.17 16.07
C CYS A 372 12.53 -11.75 15.03
N ASN A 373 13.81 -11.76 15.38
CA ASN A 373 14.77 -12.59 14.69
C ASN A 373 14.56 -14.02 15.21
N ALA A 374 13.83 -14.83 14.45
CA ALA A 374 13.70 -16.26 14.73
C ALA A 374 14.57 -17.03 13.75
N VAL A 375 15.34 -18.01 14.23
CA VAL A 375 16.13 -18.93 13.42
C VAL A 375 15.58 -20.34 13.59
N MET A 376 15.45 -21.05 12.47
CA MET A 376 14.97 -22.42 12.42
C MET A 376 16.11 -23.39 12.14
N PHE A 377 16.08 -24.50 12.87
CA PHE A 377 16.85 -25.71 12.62
C PHE A 377 15.87 -26.90 12.53
N HIS A 378 16.29 -27.99 11.91
CA HIS A 378 15.56 -29.26 11.99
C HIS A 378 16.35 -30.26 12.82
N ASP A 379 17.59 -30.52 12.43
CA ASP A 379 18.49 -31.46 13.12
C ASP A 379 19.91 -30.89 13.29
N VAL A 380 20.64 -31.41 14.27
CA VAL A 380 22.05 -31.05 14.53
C VAL A 380 22.87 -32.33 14.62
N ASP A 381 23.49 -32.73 13.51
CA ASP A 381 24.35 -33.91 13.42
C ASP A 381 25.33 -33.75 12.24
N ASN A 382 24.99 -34.28 11.07
CA ASN A 382 25.63 -34.00 9.79
C ASN A 382 24.63 -33.33 8.83
N THR A 383 25.12 -32.69 7.77
CA THR A 383 24.25 -32.06 6.76
C THR A 383 23.64 -33.11 5.83
N TYR A 384 22.34 -33.38 6.02
CA TYR A 384 21.55 -34.27 5.15
C TYR A 384 20.59 -33.50 4.24
N SER A 385 20.37 -32.21 4.49
CA SER A 385 19.54 -31.30 3.70
C SER A 385 19.97 -29.84 3.90
N SER A 386 19.41 -28.90 3.12
CA SER A 386 19.74 -27.46 3.21
C SER A 386 19.27 -26.76 4.49
N ILE A 387 18.59 -27.49 5.38
CA ILE A 387 18.04 -26.99 6.65
C ILE A 387 18.55 -27.80 7.87
N ASP A 388 19.34 -28.84 7.63
CA ASP A 388 20.10 -29.52 8.67
C ASP A 388 21.40 -28.75 8.92
N TYR A 389 21.87 -28.79 10.17
CA TYR A 389 23.07 -28.07 10.54
C TYR A 389 24.12 -29.02 11.08
N ASP A 390 25.31 -28.96 10.50
CA ASP A 390 26.47 -29.71 10.99
C ASP A 390 26.75 -29.34 12.46
N LYS A 391 27.08 -30.33 13.29
CA LYS A 391 27.31 -30.14 14.73
C LYS A 391 28.42 -29.14 15.04
N ASP A 392 29.53 -29.18 14.32
CA ASP A 392 30.64 -28.27 14.54
C ASP A 392 30.31 -26.88 14.02
N GLY A 393 29.65 -26.79 12.87
CA GLY A 393 29.05 -25.56 12.35
C GLY A 393 28.08 -24.92 13.36
N PHE A 394 27.21 -25.72 13.99
CA PHE A 394 26.27 -25.28 15.03
C PHE A 394 27.02 -24.65 16.18
N ARG A 395 28.01 -25.36 16.74
CA ARG A 395 28.83 -24.85 17.83
C ARG A 395 29.54 -23.54 17.46
N GLU A 396 30.10 -23.44 16.26
CA GLU A 396 30.75 -22.22 15.80
C GLU A 396 29.76 -21.04 15.70
N LEU A 397 28.57 -21.27 15.15
CA LEU A 397 27.52 -20.27 15.07
C LEU A 397 27.09 -19.78 16.46
N ILE A 398 26.80 -20.71 17.38
CA ILE A 398 26.42 -20.37 18.77
C ILE A 398 27.51 -19.56 19.45
N LYS A 399 28.77 -19.98 19.30
CA LYS A 399 29.94 -19.25 19.84
C LYS A 399 30.06 -17.84 19.27
N LYS A 400 29.88 -17.65 17.96
CA LYS A 400 29.92 -16.32 17.31
C LYS A 400 28.81 -15.41 17.82
N LEU A 401 27.60 -15.93 17.97
CA LEU A 401 26.46 -15.20 18.53
C LEU A 401 26.75 -14.75 19.97
N ALA A 402 27.17 -15.68 20.82
CA ALA A 402 27.50 -15.41 22.21
C ALA A 402 28.63 -14.36 22.34
N ASN A 403 29.68 -14.46 21.52
CA ASN A 403 30.78 -13.48 21.51
C ASN A 403 30.33 -12.06 21.13
N ARG A 404 29.24 -11.90 20.37
CA ARG A 404 28.64 -10.59 20.04
C ARG A 404 27.60 -10.13 21.07
N GLY A 405 27.40 -10.91 22.12
CA GLY A 405 26.37 -10.69 23.14
C GLY A 405 24.96 -10.95 22.63
N ILE A 406 24.80 -11.77 21.59
CA ILE A 406 23.50 -12.19 21.07
C ILE A 406 23.10 -13.48 21.77
N ARG A 407 21.92 -13.48 22.40
CA ARG A 407 21.40 -14.61 23.17
C ARG A 407 20.31 -15.34 22.38
N LEU A 408 20.35 -16.67 22.44
CA LEU A 408 19.26 -17.50 21.96
C LEU A 408 18.25 -17.80 23.08
N CYS A 409 16.96 -17.77 22.75
CA CYS A 409 15.90 -18.17 23.68
C CYS A 409 14.73 -18.90 23.01
N SER A 410 13.91 -19.53 23.85
CA SER A 410 12.60 -20.06 23.44
C SER A 410 11.62 -18.93 23.06
N VAL A 411 10.58 -19.28 22.30
CA VAL A 411 9.47 -18.41 21.92
C VAL A 411 8.75 -17.90 23.17
N ARG A 412 8.43 -18.78 24.11
CA ARG A 412 7.81 -18.45 25.40
C ARG A 412 8.60 -17.39 26.14
N ASP A 413 9.92 -17.55 26.23
CA ASP A 413 10.75 -16.59 26.95
C ASP A 413 10.83 -15.26 26.20
N TYR A 414 10.95 -15.28 24.88
CA TYR A 414 10.96 -14.07 24.04
C TYR A 414 9.73 -13.19 24.25
N PHE A 415 8.54 -13.80 24.32
CA PHE A 415 7.29 -13.05 24.54
C PHE A 415 7.11 -12.54 25.97
N LYS A 416 7.87 -13.05 26.95
CA LYS A 416 7.89 -12.56 28.33
C LYS A 416 8.92 -11.47 28.57
N MET A 417 9.88 -11.28 27.67
CA MET A 417 10.95 -10.29 27.81
C MET A 417 10.47 -8.86 27.54
N VAL A 418 10.91 -7.92 28.37
CA VAL A 418 10.65 -6.48 28.21
C VAL A 418 11.58 -5.85 27.17
N SER A 419 12.87 -6.21 27.18
CA SER A 419 13.83 -5.83 26.14
C SER A 419 14.14 -7.03 25.26
N LYS A 420 14.09 -6.81 23.94
CA LYS A 420 14.35 -7.82 22.91
C LYS A 420 15.66 -7.55 22.16
N ASP A 421 16.48 -6.64 22.69
CA ASP A 421 17.76 -6.28 22.10
C ASP A 421 18.72 -7.46 22.13
N LYS A 422 19.33 -7.76 20.98
CA LYS A 422 20.27 -8.88 20.82
C LYS A 422 19.70 -10.24 21.23
N ILE A 423 18.39 -10.43 21.10
CA ILE A 423 17.73 -11.71 21.29
C ILE A 423 17.39 -12.31 19.92
N VAL A 424 17.63 -13.61 19.78
CA VAL A 424 17.19 -14.40 18.64
C VAL A 424 16.40 -15.60 19.16
N VAL A 425 15.17 -15.77 18.68
CA VAL A 425 14.35 -16.96 18.95
C VAL A 425 14.96 -18.15 18.22
N CYS A 426 15.22 -19.24 18.94
CA CYS A 426 15.77 -20.47 18.37
C CYS A 426 14.70 -21.56 18.37
N THR A 427 14.41 -22.13 17.20
CA THR A 427 13.42 -23.20 17.06
C THR A 427 13.98 -24.43 16.37
N PHE A 428 13.47 -25.59 16.77
CA PHE A 428 13.71 -26.88 16.14
C PHE A 428 12.39 -27.49 15.71
N ASP A 429 12.28 -27.93 14.46
CA ASP A 429 11.10 -28.63 13.95
C ASP A 429 11.25 -30.15 14.05
N ASP A 430 10.13 -30.85 13.86
CA ASP A 430 9.96 -32.31 13.82
C ASP A 430 10.25 -33.06 15.13
N GLY A 431 11.14 -32.57 15.99
CA GLY A 431 11.49 -33.20 17.27
C GLY A 431 12.44 -34.39 17.10
N TYR A 432 13.54 -34.21 16.35
CA TYR A 432 14.55 -35.25 16.16
C TYR A 432 15.44 -35.47 17.40
N GLU A 433 15.90 -36.70 17.56
CA GLU A 433 16.70 -37.17 18.70
C GLU A 433 18.04 -36.42 18.83
N ASN A 434 18.68 -36.01 17.72
CA ASN A 434 19.98 -35.33 17.81
C ASN A 434 19.86 -33.89 18.32
N VAL A 435 18.66 -33.29 18.32
CA VAL A 435 18.42 -32.02 19.04
C VAL A 435 18.74 -32.18 20.52
N TYR A 436 18.32 -33.29 21.13
CA TYR A 436 18.67 -33.62 22.51
C TYR A 436 20.15 -34.00 22.66
N LYS A 437 20.69 -34.85 21.77
CA LYS A 437 22.08 -35.35 21.91
C LYS A 437 23.14 -34.29 21.64
N ASN A 438 22.90 -33.37 20.72
CA ASN A 438 23.91 -32.45 20.20
C ASN A 438 23.56 -30.98 20.45
N ALA A 439 22.33 -30.53 20.18
CA ALA A 439 21.99 -29.11 20.30
C ALA A 439 21.84 -28.67 21.77
N LEU A 440 21.13 -29.46 22.59
CA LEU A 440 20.93 -29.19 24.02
C LEU A 440 22.24 -28.93 24.78
N PRO A 441 23.25 -29.82 24.76
CA PRO A 441 24.48 -29.59 25.53
C PRO A 441 25.23 -28.34 25.04
N ILE A 442 25.24 -28.08 23.73
CA ILE A 442 25.90 -26.88 23.17
C ILE A 442 25.20 -25.61 23.64
N LEU A 443 23.87 -25.55 23.62
CA LEU A 443 23.14 -24.36 24.07
C LEU A 443 23.23 -24.15 25.59
N GLN A 444 23.32 -25.24 26.37
CA GLN A 444 23.50 -25.17 27.82
C GLN A 444 24.84 -24.52 28.21
N GLU A 445 25.92 -24.73 27.45
CA GLU A 445 27.23 -24.07 27.69
C GLU A 445 27.12 -22.54 27.75
N TYR A 446 26.13 -21.95 27.07
CA TYR A 446 25.91 -20.51 27.00
C TYR A 446 24.65 -20.03 27.75
N GLY A 447 23.95 -20.94 28.45
CA GLY A 447 22.69 -20.63 29.15
C GLY A 447 21.55 -20.24 28.20
N PHE A 448 21.59 -20.74 26.97
CA PHE A 448 20.59 -20.48 25.93
C PHE A 448 19.45 -21.51 25.99
N THR A 449 18.26 -21.07 25.59
CA THR A 449 17.05 -21.92 25.50
C THR A 449 16.52 -21.93 24.07
N ALA A 450 15.68 -22.90 23.74
CA ALA A 450 15.03 -23.00 22.44
C ALA A 450 13.61 -23.57 22.58
N THR A 451 12.86 -23.52 21.48
CA THR A 451 11.56 -24.17 21.33
C THR A 451 11.67 -25.36 20.39
N VAL A 452 11.12 -26.52 20.76
CA VAL A 452 11.06 -27.70 19.89
C VAL A 452 9.61 -27.96 19.54
N TYR A 453 9.28 -27.97 18.25
CA TYR A 453 7.95 -28.27 17.74
C TYR A 453 7.80 -29.76 17.48
N ILE A 454 6.87 -30.40 18.19
CA ILE A 454 6.74 -31.85 18.21
C ILE A 454 5.44 -32.30 17.53
N CYS A 455 5.53 -33.38 16.76
CA CYS A 455 4.39 -34.19 16.35
C CYS A 455 4.19 -35.33 17.36
N PRO A 456 3.12 -35.33 18.19
CA PRO A 456 2.96 -36.31 19.25
C PRO A 456 2.81 -37.75 18.74
N ASP A 457 2.29 -37.98 17.52
CA ASP A 457 2.20 -39.34 16.95
C ASP A 457 3.58 -39.90 16.53
N LEU A 458 4.63 -39.08 16.50
CA LEU A 458 5.98 -39.47 16.08
C LEU A 458 6.93 -39.72 17.26
N ILE A 459 6.55 -39.37 18.49
CA ILE A 459 7.38 -39.54 19.69
C ILE A 459 7.88 -40.99 19.81
N GLY A 460 9.20 -41.15 19.95
CA GLY A 460 9.88 -42.44 20.06
C GLY A 460 9.84 -43.32 18.81
N LYS A 461 9.48 -42.77 17.64
CA LYS A 461 9.42 -43.49 16.35
C LYS A 461 10.52 -43.06 15.40
N LYS A 462 10.79 -43.91 14.41
CA LYS A 462 11.64 -43.54 13.26
C LYS A 462 10.84 -42.69 12.26
N ASN A 463 11.54 -41.83 11.53
CA ASN A 463 10.99 -41.09 10.41
C ASN A 463 10.83 -42.01 9.19
N ASP A 464 9.78 -42.82 9.19
CA ASP A 464 9.39 -43.67 8.06
C ASP A 464 8.35 -43.01 7.13
N TRP A 465 7.89 -41.81 7.51
CA TRP A 465 6.84 -41.06 6.80
C TRP A 465 7.42 -40.06 5.78
N ASN A 466 8.64 -39.55 5.98
CA ASN A 466 9.28 -38.62 5.06
C ASN A 466 10.27 -39.33 4.12
N HIS A 467 9.78 -39.79 2.96
CA HIS A 467 10.62 -40.46 1.96
C HIS A 467 11.71 -39.56 1.31
N LYS A 468 11.76 -38.26 1.64
CA LYS A 468 12.82 -37.35 1.18
C LYS A 468 14.05 -37.35 2.07
N ASP A 469 13.95 -37.88 3.29
CA ASP A 469 15.10 -38.06 4.16
C ASP A 469 15.85 -39.32 3.73
N GLU A 470 17.12 -39.19 3.39
CA GLU A 470 17.98 -40.33 3.03
C GLU A 470 18.26 -41.26 4.23
N ILE A 471 17.91 -40.82 5.44
CA ILE A 471 18.13 -41.51 6.71
C ILE A 471 16.85 -41.51 7.54
N ASN A 472 16.45 -42.69 8.03
CA ASN A 472 15.34 -42.85 8.96
C ASN A 472 15.72 -42.36 10.37
N ARG A 473 15.70 -41.04 10.57
CA ARG A 473 16.01 -40.36 11.84
C ARG A 473 15.06 -40.80 12.97
N TRP A 474 15.56 -40.85 14.20
CA TRP A 474 14.71 -41.08 15.38
C TRP A 474 14.13 -39.76 15.88
N HIS A 475 12.88 -39.80 16.34
CA HIS A 475 12.26 -38.71 17.08
C HIS A 475 12.52 -38.87 18.58
N LEU A 476 12.42 -37.76 19.31
CA LEU A 476 12.59 -37.70 20.76
C LEU A 476 11.66 -38.69 21.49
N THR A 477 12.16 -39.30 22.57
CA THR A 477 11.34 -40.10 23.49
C THR A 477 10.66 -39.22 24.54
N HIS A 478 9.70 -39.77 25.28
CA HIS A 478 9.07 -39.07 26.39
C HIS A 478 10.09 -38.59 27.43
N GLU A 479 11.12 -39.39 27.77
CA GLU A 479 12.14 -38.99 28.73
C GLU A 479 12.97 -37.81 28.21
N MET A 480 13.42 -37.86 26.95
CA MET A 480 14.21 -36.77 26.35
C MET A 480 13.44 -35.45 26.31
N ILE A 481 12.14 -35.50 26.03
CA ILE A 481 11.28 -34.29 26.03
C ILE A 481 11.21 -33.69 27.43
N LEU A 482 11.05 -34.51 28.47
CA LEU A 482 11.05 -34.02 29.86
C LEU A 482 12.40 -33.42 30.25
N GLU A 483 13.52 -33.97 29.78
CA GLU A 483 14.84 -33.38 30.00
C GLU A 483 15.01 -32.01 29.32
N LEU A 484 14.50 -31.85 28.09
CA LEU A 484 14.48 -30.54 27.41
C LEU A 484 13.66 -29.52 28.22
N VAL A 485 12.47 -29.92 28.71
CA VAL A 485 11.63 -29.06 29.56
C VAL A 485 12.34 -28.68 30.85
N ASN A 486 13.00 -29.64 31.51
CA ASN A 486 13.78 -29.39 32.73
C ASN A 486 14.99 -28.47 32.48
N ALA A 487 15.55 -28.48 31.27
CA ALA A 487 16.58 -27.54 30.83
C ALA A 487 16.02 -26.14 30.47
N GLY A 488 14.72 -25.91 30.68
CA GLY A 488 14.06 -24.63 30.45
C GLY A 488 13.60 -24.42 29.01
N TRP A 489 13.68 -25.43 28.14
CA TRP A 489 13.18 -25.32 26.77
C TRP A 489 11.65 -25.30 26.73
N GLU A 490 11.10 -24.86 25.61
CA GLU A 490 9.67 -24.86 25.35
C GLU A 490 9.30 -26.00 24.40
N ILE A 491 8.15 -26.63 24.63
CA ILE A 491 7.54 -27.56 23.70
C ILE A 491 6.40 -26.87 22.96
N GLY A 492 6.52 -26.80 21.64
CA GLY A 492 5.48 -26.31 20.74
C GLY A 492 4.81 -27.46 19.97
N SER A 493 3.67 -27.18 19.35
CA SER A 493 2.97 -28.16 18.51
C SER A 493 3.37 -28.03 17.04
N HIS A 494 3.62 -29.17 16.39
CA HIS A 494 3.79 -29.28 14.94
C HIS A 494 2.65 -30.08 14.28
N GLY A 495 1.43 -29.93 14.80
CA GLY A 495 0.29 -30.77 14.44
C GLY A 495 0.44 -32.19 15.02
N ILE A 496 -0.40 -33.14 14.58
CA ILE A 496 -0.37 -34.51 15.12
C ILE A 496 0.75 -35.36 14.52
N SER A 497 0.85 -35.38 13.19
CA SER A 497 1.65 -36.32 12.40
C SER A 497 2.23 -35.69 11.11
N HIS A 498 2.62 -34.41 11.19
CA HIS A 498 3.21 -33.64 10.08
C HIS A 498 2.36 -33.63 8.78
N ILE A 499 1.04 -33.46 8.91
CA ILE A 499 0.12 -33.38 7.77
C ILE A 499 0.08 -31.95 7.21
N ASN A 500 0.08 -31.83 5.87
CA ASN A 500 -0.18 -30.54 5.21
C ASN A 500 -1.63 -30.10 5.48
N LEU A 501 -1.79 -29.07 6.32
CA LEU A 501 -3.08 -28.60 6.81
C LEU A 501 -4.03 -28.11 5.70
N ARG A 502 -3.51 -27.71 4.54
CA ARG A 502 -4.33 -27.27 3.39
C ARG A 502 -5.11 -28.42 2.74
N ARG A 503 -4.78 -29.66 3.10
CA ARG A 503 -5.45 -30.87 2.59
C ARG A 503 -6.56 -31.38 3.52
N LEU A 504 -6.70 -30.79 4.70
CA LEU A 504 -7.70 -31.20 5.69
C LEU A 504 -9.01 -30.44 5.46
N SER A 505 -10.13 -31.12 5.69
CA SER A 505 -11.41 -30.46 5.91
C SER A 505 -11.37 -29.62 7.20
N GLU A 506 -12.32 -28.70 7.37
CA GLU A 506 -12.39 -27.87 8.58
C GLU A 506 -12.47 -28.71 9.85
N GLN A 507 -13.31 -29.75 9.86
CA GLN A 507 -13.46 -30.62 11.04
C GLN A 507 -12.17 -31.39 11.35
N GLU A 508 -11.49 -31.90 10.33
CA GLU A 508 -10.19 -32.57 10.49
C GLU A 508 -9.12 -31.62 11.00
N LEU A 509 -9.09 -30.37 10.49
CA LEU A 509 -8.17 -29.34 10.95
C LEU A 509 -8.39 -29.00 12.42
N LEU A 510 -9.63 -28.73 12.83
CA LEU A 510 -9.95 -28.43 14.23
C LEU A 510 -9.61 -29.59 15.16
N ASN A 511 -9.91 -30.82 14.74
CA ASN A 511 -9.54 -32.03 15.48
C ASN A 511 -8.01 -32.17 15.56
N ASN A 512 -7.28 -31.88 14.48
CA ASN A 512 -5.82 -31.93 14.44
C ASN A 512 -5.20 -30.96 15.46
N LEU A 513 -5.62 -29.70 15.42
CA LEU A 513 -5.12 -28.64 16.30
C LEU A 513 -5.43 -28.93 17.77
N SER A 514 -6.69 -29.26 18.09
CA SER A 514 -7.15 -29.53 19.45
C SER A 514 -6.47 -30.77 20.06
N LYS A 515 -6.42 -31.88 19.30
CA LYS A 515 -5.84 -33.13 19.79
C LYS A 515 -4.32 -33.05 19.92
N SER A 516 -3.62 -32.40 18.98
CA SER A 516 -2.17 -32.21 19.09
C SER A 516 -1.81 -31.43 20.36
N LYS A 517 -2.50 -30.32 20.62
CA LYS A 517 -2.34 -29.54 21.85
C LYS A 517 -2.53 -30.41 23.09
N LYS A 518 -3.68 -31.09 23.18
CA LYS A 518 -4.03 -31.92 24.34
C LYS A 518 -3.03 -33.05 24.61
N MET A 519 -2.48 -33.67 23.57
CA MET A 519 -1.49 -34.74 23.71
C MET A 519 -0.15 -34.23 24.27
N LEU A 520 0.23 -32.99 23.94
CA LEU A 520 1.49 -32.39 24.35
C LEU A 520 1.41 -31.65 25.69
N GLU A 521 0.22 -31.30 26.17
CA GLU A 521 0.00 -30.59 27.45
C GLU A 521 0.55 -31.33 28.68
N ILE A 522 0.85 -32.62 28.56
CA ILE A 522 1.56 -33.40 29.60
C ILE A 522 2.98 -32.87 29.89
N TYR A 523 3.57 -32.09 28.97
CA TYR A 523 4.90 -31.49 29.10
C TYR A 523 4.86 -30.03 29.57
N GLY A 524 3.66 -29.46 29.77
CA GLY A 524 3.45 -28.08 30.13
C GLY A 524 2.56 -27.31 29.14
N PRO A 525 2.39 -25.99 29.32
CA PRO A 525 1.56 -25.17 28.44
C PRO A 525 2.06 -25.18 26.99
N ILE A 526 1.16 -25.49 26.06
CA ILE A 526 1.46 -25.49 24.63
C ILE A 526 0.84 -24.25 23.99
N GLU A 527 1.65 -23.20 23.88
CA GLU A 527 1.22 -21.87 23.43
C GLU A 527 1.65 -21.55 22.00
N SER A 528 2.67 -22.22 21.47
CA SER A 528 3.24 -21.97 20.15
C SER A 528 2.94 -23.09 19.16
N PHE A 529 2.68 -22.72 17.90
CA PHE A 529 2.45 -23.65 16.80
C PHE A 529 3.45 -23.42 15.66
N CYS A 530 3.83 -24.48 14.96
CA CYS A 530 4.60 -24.40 13.72
C CYS A 530 3.84 -25.13 12.61
N TYR A 531 3.65 -24.50 11.45
CA TYR A 531 2.92 -25.09 10.33
C TYR A 531 3.74 -26.19 9.66
N PRO A 532 3.26 -27.45 9.58
CA PRO A 532 3.92 -28.50 8.81
C PRO A 532 4.11 -28.08 7.35
N TYR A 533 5.32 -28.26 6.81
CA TYR A 533 5.73 -27.77 5.49
C TYR A 533 5.60 -26.25 5.27
N GLY A 534 5.40 -25.46 6.34
CA GLY A 534 5.02 -24.05 6.24
C GLY A 534 3.68 -23.80 5.55
N ALA A 535 2.82 -24.81 5.46
CA ALA A 535 1.60 -24.76 4.67
C ALA A 535 0.42 -24.18 5.45
N PHE A 536 0.06 -22.93 5.15
CA PHE A 536 -1.11 -22.23 5.72
C PHE A 536 -1.85 -21.39 4.67
N ASN A 537 -2.99 -20.83 5.07
CA ASN A 537 -3.74 -19.76 4.40
C ASN A 537 -4.50 -18.97 5.50
N GLU A 538 -5.16 -17.85 5.16
CA GLU A 538 -5.88 -17.04 6.17
C GLU A 538 -6.95 -17.82 6.94
N PHE A 539 -7.63 -18.76 6.29
CA PHE A 539 -8.61 -19.63 6.96
C PHE A 539 -7.93 -20.50 8.03
N ILE A 540 -6.82 -21.16 7.70
CA ILE A 540 -6.04 -21.97 8.65
C ILE A 540 -5.50 -21.10 9.78
N LYS A 541 -5.03 -19.89 9.47
CA LYS A 541 -4.51 -18.92 10.43
C LYS A 541 -5.58 -18.54 11.47
N ASP A 542 -6.80 -18.23 11.03
CA ASP A 542 -7.96 -18.01 11.92
C ASP A 542 -8.26 -19.21 12.82
N LYS A 543 -8.12 -20.44 12.32
CA LYS A 543 -8.33 -21.62 13.16
C LYS A 543 -7.20 -21.81 14.17
N VAL A 544 -5.95 -21.61 13.77
CA VAL A 544 -4.78 -21.74 14.66
C VAL A 544 -4.83 -20.73 15.81
N SER A 545 -5.25 -19.48 15.55
CA SER A 545 -5.35 -18.43 16.57
C SER A 545 -6.35 -18.73 17.70
N LYS A 546 -7.20 -19.74 17.54
CA LYS A 546 -8.16 -20.17 18.58
C LYS A 546 -7.54 -21.16 19.58
N TYR A 547 -6.40 -21.76 19.25
CA TYR A 547 -5.75 -22.80 20.06
C TYR A 547 -4.36 -22.41 20.55
N TYR A 548 -3.65 -21.55 19.83
CA TYR A 548 -2.27 -21.16 20.12
C TYR A 548 -2.18 -19.63 20.17
N ASN A 549 -1.18 -19.09 20.86
CA ASN A 549 -0.96 -17.66 21.04
C ASN A 549 -0.11 -17.05 19.90
N ASN A 550 0.69 -17.89 19.22
CA ASN A 550 1.53 -17.49 18.10
C ASN A 550 1.78 -18.68 17.17
N ALA A 551 2.15 -18.40 15.93
CA ALA A 551 2.49 -19.45 14.98
C ALA A 551 3.61 -19.06 14.00
N PHE A 552 4.43 -20.05 13.62
CA PHE A 552 5.61 -19.88 12.78
C PHE A 552 5.50 -20.57 11.43
N SER A 553 6.07 -19.94 10.39
CA SER A 553 6.14 -20.45 9.02
C SER A 553 7.58 -20.38 8.45
N VAL A 554 7.78 -20.95 7.26
CA VAL A 554 9.07 -21.03 6.54
C VAL A 554 9.14 -20.10 5.30
N SER A 555 8.16 -19.20 5.12
CA SER A 555 8.08 -18.32 3.95
C SER A 555 9.06 -17.13 4.02
N ILE A 556 9.53 -16.62 2.86
CA ILE A 556 10.44 -15.47 2.77
C ILE A 556 9.68 -14.14 2.97
N GLY A 557 10.12 -13.25 3.87
CA GLY A 557 9.50 -11.94 4.16
C GLY A 557 9.89 -11.32 5.53
N GLY A 558 9.35 -10.15 5.89
CA GLY A 558 9.69 -9.42 7.12
C GLY A 558 8.81 -9.74 8.33
N ASN A 559 9.42 -9.71 9.52
CA ASN A 559 8.90 -10.16 10.82
C ASN A 559 8.50 -9.01 11.75
N ASN A 560 7.39 -8.33 11.51
CA ASN A 560 6.80 -7.54 12.59
C ASN A 560 5.80 -8.42 13.37
N VAL A 561 6.17 -8.77 14.61
CA VAL A 561 5.34 -9.61 15.49
C VAL A 561 4.05 -8.90 15.93
N GLU A 562 4.04 -7.57 15.95
CA GLU A 562 2.81 -6.79 16.21
C GLU A 562 1.86 -6.83 15.02
N ALA A 563 2.38 -7.03 13.80
CA ALA A 563 1.58 -7.10 12.58
C ALA A 563 1.08 -8.51 12.26
N ASP A 564 1.83 -9.57 12.62
CA ASP A 564 1.45 -10.95 12.27
C ASP A 564 1.91 -12.03 13.26
N LEU A 565 1.23 -12.10 14.43
CA LEU A 565 1.50 -13.07 15.50
C LEU A 565 1.37 -14.55 15.06
N TYR A 566 0.58 -14.81 14.02
CA TYR A 566 0.27 -16.17 13.55
C TYR A 566 0.97 -16.52 12.23
N GLN A 567 1.94 -15.71 11.83
CA GLN A 567 2.79 -15.97 10.67
C GLN A 567 4.20 -15.41 10.89
N ILE A 568 4.81 -15.76 12.01
CA ILE A 568 6.18 -15.35 12.30
C ILE A 568 7.13 -16.15 11.38
N ILE A 569 7.90 -15.45 10.56
CA ILE A 569 8.86 -16.05 9.62
C ILE A 569 10.12 -16.43 10.39
N ARG A 570 10.69 -17.58 10.06
CA ARG A 570 11.98 -18.02 10.59
C ARG A 570 13.05 -17.93 9.51
N LEU A 571 14.20 -17.40 9.88
CA LEU A 571 15.39 -17.32 9.05
C LEU A 571 16.06 -18.68 9.01
N THR A 572 16.62 -19.02 7.86
CA THR A 572 17.64 -20.06 7.77
C THR A 572 18.93 -19.61 8.47
N PRO A 573 19.82 -20.53 8.88
CA PRO A 573 21.09 -20.17 9.49
C PRO A 573 21.95 -19.23 8.63
N GLU A 574 21.93 -19.38 7.31
CA GLU A 574 22.67 -18.49 6.39
C GLU A 574 22.03 -17.10 6.26
N GLU A 575 20.70 -17.00 6.23
CA GLU A 575 20.01 -15.71 6.26
C GLU A 575 20.27 -14.97 7.58
N LEU A 576 20.32 -15.70 8.71
CA LEU A 576 20.66 -15.15 10.01
C LEU A 576 22.10 -14.57 9.98
N LYS A 577 23.07 -15.32 9.45
CA LYS A 577 24.46 -14.85 9.32
C LYS A 577 24.55 -13.58 8.47
N TYR A 578 23.89 -13.56 7.32
CA TYR A 578 23.85 -12.38 6.46
C TYR A 578 23.22 -11.17 7.16
N ARG A 579 22.09 -11.40 7.86
CA ARG A 579 21.34 -10.34 8.55
C ARG A 579 22.10 -9.75 9.74
N LEU A 580 22.88 -10.57 10.43
CA LEU A 580 23.66 -10.18 11.60
C LEU A 580 25.13 -9.87 11.30
N GLU A 581 25.52 -9.90 10.01
CA GLU A 581 26.90 -9.68 9.53
C GLU A 581 27.93 -10.60 10.22
N LEU A 582 27.61 -11.89 10.42
CA LEU A 582 28.40 -12.88 11.18
C LEU A 582 29.53 -13.56 10.41
#